data_AF-A0A949P5C8-F1
#
_entry.id   AF-A0A949P5C8-F1
#
_cell.length_a   1.000
_cell.length_b   1.000
_cell.length_c   1.000
_cell.angle_alpha   90.00
_cell.angle_beta   90.00
_cell.angle_gamma   90.00
#
_symmetry.space_group_name_H-M   'P 1'
#
loop_
_entity.id
_entity.type
_entity.pdbx_description
1 polymer ?
#
loop_
_entity_poly.entity_id
_entity_poly.type
_entity_poly.pdbx_seq_one_letter_code
_entity_poly.pdbx_strand_id
1 'polypeptide(L)' 'MSIPLLICDDSNMARKQVKRSLPEGWDVNVTFATNGVEGMDAIRGGKGEMVFLDLTMPEMD' A
#
# COMPACT_ATOMS: atom_id res chain seq x y z
N MET A 1 7.72 7.13 -15.74
CA MET A 1 6.35 7.01 -15.24
C MET A 1 6.48 6.47 -13.84
N SER A 2 5.84 7.14 -12.87
CA SER A 2 5.93 6.75 -11.46
C SER A 2 5.21 5.43 -11.23
N ILE A 3 5.82 4.50 -10.50
CA ILE A 3 5.22 3.19 -10.22
C ILE A 3 4.10 3.37 -9.19
N PRO A 4 2.84 2.97 -9.47
CA PRO A 4 1.77 2.96 -8.48
C PRO A 4 2.06 1.92 -7.39
N LEU A 5 2.38 2.39 -6.20
CA LEU A 5 2.74 1.57 -5.05
C LEU A 5 1.62 1.62 -4.01
N LEU A 6 1.01 0.48 -3.73
CA LEU A 6 0.02 0.34 -2.67
C LEU A 6 0.67 -0.17 -1.38
N ILE A 7 0.44 0.50 -0.26
CA ILE A 7 0.79 0.01 1.07
C ILE A 7 -0.52 -0.29 1.80
N CYS A 8 -0.81 -1.58 1.98
CA CYS A 8 -2.06 -2.10 2.55
C CYS A 8 -1.77 -2.76 3.91
N ASP A 9 -2.12 -2.07 4.99
CA ASP A 9 -1.81 -2.46 6.37
C ASP A 9 -2.76 -1.68 7.30
N ASP A 10 -3.31 -2.29 8.34
CA ASP A 10 -4.28 -1.66 9.24
C ASP A 10 -3.60 -0.69 10.24
N SER A 11 -2.32 -0.91 10.55
CA SER A 11 -1.49 -0.09 11.43
C SER A 11 -0.98 1.19 10.76
N ASN A 12 -1.47 2.34 11.24
CA ASN A 12 -0.99 3.65 10.81
C ASN A 12 0.52 3.83 11.04
N MET A 13 1.08 3.20 12.08
CA MET A 13 2.51 3.26 12.35
C MET A 13 3.30 2.50 11.29
N ALA A 14 2.87 1.28 10.94
CA ALA A 14 3.54 0.45 9.94
C ALA A 14 3.52 1.12 8.56
N ARG A 15 2.36 1.63 8.11
CA ARG A 15 2.25 2.38 6.84
C ARG A 15 3.23 3.56 6.76
N LYS A 16 3.40 4.31 7.85
CA LYS A 16 4.34 5.44 7.92
C LYS A 16 5.79 4.96 7.91
N GLN A 17 6.10 3.86 8.57
CA GLN A 17 7.45 3.28 8.57
C GLN A 17 7.84 2.79 7.18
N VAL A 18 6.98 2.03 6.50
CA VAL A 18 7.22 1.57 5.12
C VAL A 18 7.42 2.75 4.18
N LYS A 19 6.56 3.79 4.25
CA LYS A 19 6.73 5.00 3.45
C LYS A 19 8.09 5.67 3.68
N ARG A 20 8.55 5.73 4.94
CA ARG A 20 9.82 6.35 5.32
C ARG A 20 11.04 5.50 4.95
N SER A 21 10.90 4.18 4.86
CA SER A 21 12.00 3.29 4.46
C SER A 21 12.19 3.23 2.94
N LEU A 22 11.33 3.88 2.16
CA LEU A 22 11.48 3.94 0.71
C LEU A 22 12.78 4.69 0.35
N PRO A 23 13.58 4.20 -0.61
CA PRO A 23 14.81 4.87 -1.02
C PRO A 23 14.55 6.30 -1.50
N GLU A 24 15.46 7.22 -1.14
CA GLU A 24 15.44 8.57 -1.68
C GLU A 24 15.60 8.53 -3.20
N GLY A 25 14.67 9.14 -3.92
CA GLY A 25 14.66 9.17 -5.39
C GLY A 25 13.95 7.99 -6.07
N TRP A 26 13.32 7.09 -5.32
CA TRP A 26 12.45 6.09 -5.93
C TRP A 26 11.18 6.77 -6.49
N ASP A 27 11.01 6.74 -7.82
CA ASP A 27 9.83 7.32 -8.50
C ASP A 27 8.60 6.42 -8.33
N VAL A 28 7.94 6.57 -7.17
CA VAL A 28 6.70 5.87 -6.83
C VAL A 28 5.57 6.82 -6.44
N ASN A 29 4.34 6.44 -6.79
CA ASN A 29 3.13 7.11 -6.35
C ASN A 29 2.42 6.25 -5.31
N VAL A 30 2.56 6.64 -4.03
CA VAL A 30 2.11 5.82 -2.90
C VAL A 30 0.63 6.03 -2.61
N THR A 31 -0.13 4.92 -2.61
CA THR A 31 -1.51 4.83 -2.13
C THR A 31 -1.53 4.01 -0.84
N PHE A 32 -2.41 4.35 0.10
CA PHE A 32 -2.59 3.60 1.35
C PHE A 32 -3.96 2.93 1.37
N ALA A 33 -4.02 1.72 1.94
CA ALA A 33 -5.25 1.02 2.29
C ALA A 33 -5.14 0.49 3.73
N THR A 34 -6.27 0.40 4.42
CA THR A 34 -6.34 0.04 5.85
C THR A 34 -7.01 -1.32 6.11
N ASN A 35 -7.50 -1.97 5.06
CA ASN A 35 -8.12 -3.29 5.09
C ASN A 35 -8.09 -3.90 3.67
N GLY A 36 -8.45 -5.18 3.55
CA GLY A 36 -8.44 -5.89 2.27
C GLY A 36 -9.41 -5.33 1.22
N VAL A 37 -10.55 -4.78 1.62
CA VAL A 37 -11.53 -4.21 0.69
C VAL A 37 -10.97 -2.96 0.01
N GLU A 38 -10.43 -2.02 0.79
CA GLU A 38 -9.75 -0.83 0.27
C GLU A 38 -8.55 -1.20 -0.62
N GLY A 39 -7.80 -2.23 -0.22
CA GLY A 39 -6.66 -2.73 -0.99
C GLY A 39 -7.09 -3.25 -2.36
N MET A 40 -8.14 -4.06 -2.40
CA MET A 40 -8.70 -4.60 -3.64
C MET A 40 -9.27 -3.51 -4.55
N ASP A 41 -9.95 -2.51 -3.99
CA ASP A 41 -10.48 -1.39 -4.76
C ASP A 41 -9.36 -0.52 -5.34
N ALA A 42 -8.27 -0.31 -4.59
CA ALA A 42 -7.09 0.37 -5.07
C ALA A 42 -6.40 -0.40 -6.22
N ILE A 43 -6.26 -1.72 -6.10
CA ILE A 43 -5.70 -2.59 -7.15
C ILE A 43 -6.56 -2.52 -8.42
N ARG A 44 -7.88 -2.68 -8.30
CA ARG A 44 -8.82 -2.58 -9.44
C ARG A 44 -8.80 -1.19 -10.09
N GLY A 45 -8.53 -0.15 -9.31
CA GLY A 45 -8.32 1.22 -9.78
C GLY A 45 -6.95 1.49 -10.41
N GLY A 46 -6.09 0.47 -10.58
CA GLY A 46 -4.77 0.60 -11.22
C GLY A 46 -3.69 1.17 -10.31
N LYS A 47 -3.88 1.14 -8.98
CA LYS A 47 -2.93 1.73 -8.01
C LYS A 47 -1.98 0.72 -7.37
N GLY A 48 -2.07 -0.55 -7.75
CA GLY A 48 -1.33 -1.66 -7.14
C GLY A 48 -0.39 -2.37 -8.11
N GLU A 49 0.38 -1.63 -8.91
CA GLU A 49 1.43 -2.23 -9.75
C GLU A 49 2.47 -2.95 -8.87
N MET A 50 2.75 -2.40 -7.69
CA MET A 50 3.44 -3.06 -6.59
C MET A 50 2.64 -2.89 -5.30
N VAL A 51 2.65 -3.91 -4.43
CA VAL A 51 1.90 -3.89 -3.17
C VAL A 51 2.78 -4.34 -2.01
N PHE A 52 2.90 -3.51 -0.98
CA PHE A 52 3.29 -3.95 0.37
C PHE A 52 2.03 -4.34 1.12
N LEU A 53 1.86 -5.63 1.37
CA LEU A 53 0.64 -6.21 1.94
C LEU A 53 0.95 -6.78 3.33
N ASP A 54 0.20 -6.32 4.33
CA ASP A 54 0.08 -7.04 5.59
C ASP A 54 -0.84 -8.26 5.42
N LEU A 55 -0.46 -9.39 6.00
CA LEU A 55 -1.19 -10.65 5.89
C LEU A 55 -2.30 -10.77 6.95
N THR A 56 -2.25 -9.96 8.01
CA THR A 56 -3.20 -10.02 9.11
C THR A 56 -4.04 -8.76 9.17
N MET A 57 -5.00 -8.64 8.26
CA MET A 57 -5.88 -7.47 8.19
C MET A 57 -7.34 -7.83 8.48
N PRO A 58 -8.13 -6.92 9.05
CA PRO A 58 -9.57 -7.10 9.18
C PRO A 58 -10.28 -7.08 7.81
N GLU A 59 -11.50 -7.62 7.77
CA GLU A 59 -12.44 -7.65 6.62
C GLU A 59 -12.07 -8.58 5.44
N MET A 60 -10.86 -9.14 5.39
CA MET A 60 -10.46 -10.10 4.36
C MET A 60 -9.24 -10.91 4.83
N ASP A 61 -9.45 -12.20 5.09
CA ASP A 61 -8.38 -13.20 5.33
C ASP A 61 -7.84 -13.77 4.01
#